data_AF-A0AAD1QXB3-F1
#
_entry.id   AF-A0AAD1QXB3-F1
#
_cell.length_a   1.000
_cell.length_b   1.000
_cell.length_c   1.000
_cell.angle_alpha   90.00
_cell.angle_beta   90.00
_cell.angle_gamma   90.00
#
_symmetry.space_group_name_H-M   'P 1'
#
loop_
_entity.id
_entity.type
_entity.pdbx_description
1 polymer ?
#
loop_
_entity_poly.entity_id
_entity_poly.type
_entity_poly.pdbx_seq_one_letter_code
_entity_poly.pdbx_strand_id
1 'polypeptide(L)'
;MAESSKFDRHKCKPKSMFLPPSINASVETFIKLCQMDMDKINWKKKGKPNLSRHEYATLMGLRKDVTISIRPADKGGALVVMNTSEYVAEMNRQLTNGSHYRILGYDPTGTVEELLCFKERLDNQLDTISFTIEYDMHLMHFLDVSME
;
A
#
# COMPACT_ATOMS: atom_id res chain seq x y z
N MET A 1 5.14 -23.70 11.60
CA MET A 1 5.40 -22.25 11.79
C MET A 1 6.24 -21.80 10.62
N ALA A 2 5.60 -21.36 9.54
CA ALA A 2 6.28 -20.78 8.39
C ALA A 2 5.82 -19.34 8.31
N GLU A 3 6.74 -18.40 8.51
CA GLU A 3 6.48 -16.98 8.29
C GLU A 3 6.28 -16.76 6.80
N SER A 4 5.03 -16.51 6.40
CA SER A 4 4.70 -16.00 5.07
C SER A 4 5.37 -14.63 4.91
N SER A 5 6.40 -14.56 4.06
CA SER A 5 7.10 -13.32 3.76
C SER A 5 6.15 -12.37 3.05
N LYS A 6 5.53 -11.46 3.80
CA LYS A 6 4.68 -10.40 3.27
C LYS A 6 5.43 -9.67 2.15
N PHE A 7 4.80 -9.54 0.99
CA PHE A 7 5.31 -8.71 -0.10
C PHE A 7 5.40 -7.26 0.39
N ASP A 8 6.62 -6.84 0.68
CA ASP A 8 6.89 -5.49 1.15
C ASP A 8 6.83 -4.52 -0.04
N ARG A 9 5.74 -3.75 -0.11
CA ARG A 9 5.57 -2.65 -1.08
C ARG A 9 6.65 -1.55 -0.93
N HIS A 10 7.47 -1.62 0.12
CA HIS A 10 8.60 -0.74 0.38
C HIS A 10 9.95 -1.32 -0.08
N LYS A 11 9.98 -2.41 -0.86
CA LYS A 11 11.20 -2.78 -1.58
C LYS A 11 11.55 -1.67 -2.58
N CYS A 12 12.35 -0.71 -2.13
CA CYS A 12 12.99 0.28 -2.96
C CYS A 12 13.63 -0.46 -4.14
N LYS A 13 13.27 -0.07 -5.37
CA LYS A 13 13.93 -0.58 -6.57
C LYS A 13 15.45 -0.40 -6.42
N PRO A 14 16.27 -1.30 -6.99
CA PRO A 14 17.72 -1.11 -6.97
C PRO A 14 18.06 0.30 -7.47
N LYS A 15 19.02 0.94 -6.80
CA LYS A 15 19.41 2.33 -7.07
C LYS A 15 19.71 2.48 -8.57
N SER A 16 19.06 3.44 -9.22
CA SER A 16 19.35 3.76 -10.62
C SER A 16 20.85 4.07 -10.79
N MET A 17 21.47 3.45 -11.78
CA MET A 17 22.86 3.74 -12.20
C MET A 17 22.93 4.81 -13.28
N PHE A 18 21.80 5.44 -13.65
CA PHE A 18 21.78 6.48 -14.67
C PHE A 18 22.61 7.70 -14.20
N LEU A 19 23.68 7.97 -14.95
CA LEU A 19 24.46 9.20 -14.84
C LEU A 19 24.22 9.99 -16.13
N PRO A 20 23.62 11.19 -16.08
CA PRO A 20 23.42 11.98 -17.27
C PRO A 20 24.79 12.35 -17.90
N PRO A 21 24.91 12.38 -19.24
CA PRO A 21 26.19 12.65 -19.92
C PRO A 21 26.75 14.05 -19.66
N SER A 22 25.89 15.03 -19.36
CA SER A 22 26.29 16.41 -19.09
C SER A 22 26.23 16.71 -17.59
N ILE A 23 27.39 17.07 -17.04
CA ILE A 23 27.50 17.52 -15.65
C ILE A 23 27.17 19.01 -15.62
N ASN A 24 26.05 19.37 -15.00
CA ASN A 24 25.68 20.77 -14.81
C ASN A 24 26.12 21.23 -13.40
N ALA A 25 27.02 22.21 -13.35
CA ALA A 25 27.57 22.75 -12.10
C ALA A 25 26.50 23.27 -11.12
N SER A 26 25.38 23.82 -11.65
CA SER A 26 24.28 24.28 -10.81
C SER A 26 23.55 23.12 -10.14
N VAL A 27 23.38 22.00 -10.85
CA VAL A 27 22.75 20.78 -10.32
C VAL A 27 23.62 20.13 -9.25
N GLU A 28 24.93 20.04 -9.46
CA GLU A 28 25.86 19.52 -8.44
C GLU A 28 25.86 20.38 -7.17
N THR A 29 25.87 21.70 -7.34
CA THR A 29 25.83 22.64 -6.22
C THR A 29 24.53 22.46 -5.44
N PHE A 30 23.39 22.36 -6.14
CA PHE A 30 22.09 22.10 -5.51
C PHE A 30 22.08 20.78 -4.73
N ILE A 31 22.58 19.68 -5.31
CA ILE A 31 22.68 18.38 -4.63
C ILE A 31 23.51 18.49 -3.35
N LYS A 32 24.67 19.15 -3.40
CA LYS A 32 25.53 19.38 -2.24
C LYS A 32 24.83 20.20 -1.16
N LEU A 33 24.12 21.26 -1.53
CA LEU A 33 23.35 22.08 -0.60
C LEU A 33 22.24 21.26 0.08
N CYS A 34 21.47 20.45 -0.68
CA CYS A 34 20.47 19.56 -0.10
C CYS A 34 21.07 18.54 0.87
N GLN A 35 22.22 17.96 0.53
CA GLN A 35 22.94 17.04 1.44
C GLN A 35 23.36 17.74 2.73
N MET A 36 23.96 18.93 2.63
CA MET A 36 24.33 19.73 3.79
C MET A 36 23.12 20.10 4.66
N ASP A 37 21.97 20.38 4.05
CA ASP A 37 20.75 20.68 4.79
C ASP A 37 20.17 19.44 5.47
N MET A 38 20.21 18.27 4.82
CA MET A 38 19.84 17.00 5.44
C MET A 38 20.72 16.66 6.65
N ASP A 39 22.02 16.95 6.58
CA ASP A 39 22.97 16.74 7.69
C ASP A 39 22.69 17.67 8.88
N LYS A 40 22.15 18.87 8.62
CA LYS A 40 21.71 19.80 9.68
C LYS A 40 20.42 19.38 10.36
N ILE A 41 19.62 18.49 9.75
CA ILE A 41 18.39 17.99 10.36
C ILE A 41 18.76 17.14 11.57
N ASN A 42 18.44 17.64 12.77
CA ASN A 42 18.56 16.83 13.98
C ASN A 42 17.39 15.84 14.05
N TRP A 43 17.56 14.68 13.41
CA TRP A 43 16.60 13.57 13.42
C TRP A 43 16.26 13.03 14.82
N LYS A 44 17.09 13.35 15.84
CA LYS A 44 16.84 12.98 17.24
C LYS A 44 15.92 13.96 17.95
N LYS A 45 15.70 15.16 17.41
CA LYS A 45 14.79 16.17 17.97
C LYS A 45 13.36 15.74 17.66
N LYS A 46 12.73 15.05 18.61
CA LYS A 46 11.30 14.72 18.50
C LYS A 46 10.50 16.03 18.40
N GLY A 47 9.68 16.14 17.37
CA GLY A 47 8.70 17.22 17.26
C GLY A 47 7.76 17.21 18.46
N LYS A 48 7.10 18.35 18.70
CA LYS A 48 5.99 18.36 19.67
C LYS A 48 4.93 17.37 19.17
N PRO A 49 4.35 16.54 20.07
CA PRO A 49 3.27 15.65 19.68
C PRO A 49 2.12 16.47 19.09
N ASN A 50 1.49 15.92 18.06
CA ASN A 50 0.30 16.49 17.41
C ASN A 50 -0.98 16.29 18.24
N LEU A 51 -0.89 15.56 19.36
CA LEU A 51 -1.98 15.30 20.28
C LEU A 51 -1.68 15.94 21.64
N SER A 52 -2.71 16.51 22.24
CA SER A 52 -2.68 16.89 23.65
C SER A 52 -2.57 15.65 24.54
N ARG A 53 -2.12 15.86 25.78
CA ARG A 53 -2.05 14.80 26.79
C ARG A 53 -3.42 14.18 27.07
N HIS A 54 -4.48 14.99 27.03
CA HIS A 54 -5.85 14.55 27.25
C HIS A 54 -6.32 13.64 26.12
N GLU A 55 -6.17 14.07 24.86
CA GLU A 55 -6.54 13.25 23.69
C GLU A 55 -5.77 11.93 23.66
N TYR A 56 -4.46 11.97 23.93
CA TYR A 56 -3.66 10.75 24.02
C TYR A 56 -4.18 9.81 25.11
N ALA A 57 -4.48 10.32 26.31
CA ALA A 57 -5.05 9.52 27.39
C ALA A 57 -6.40 8.92 27.01
N THR A 58 -7.27 9.69 26.35
CA THR A 58 -8.56 9.21 25.84
C THR A 58 -8.39 8.11 24.80
N LEU A 59 -7.46 8.25 23.84
CA LEU A 59 -7.15 7.19 22.87
C LEU A 59 -6.60 5.93 23.55
N MET A 60 -5.77 6.08 24.58
CA MET A 60 -5.29 4.95 25.36
C MET A 60 -6.41 4.28 26.17
N GLY A 61 -7.40 5.05 26.63
CA GLY A 61 -8.62 4.54 27.26
C GLY A 61 -9.46 3.73 26.27
N LEU A 62 -9.78 4.30 25.11
CA LEU A 62 -10.51 3.64 24.03
C LEU A 62 -9.84 2.36 23.56
N ARG A 63 -8.49 2.34 23.48
CA ARG A 63 -7.73 1.14 23.12
C ARG A 63 -7.87 0.00 24.13
N LYS A 64 -8.10 0.32 25.40
CA LYS A 64 -8.23 -0.67 26.49
C LYS A 64 -9.67 -1.13 26.70
N ASP A 65 -10.65 -0.40 26.15
CA ASP A 65 -12.05 -0.73 26.29
C ASP A 65 -12.41 -1.93 25.40
N VAL A 66 -12.76 -3.05 26.04
CA VAL A 66 -13.15 -4.30 25.37
C VAL A 66 -14.61 -4.30 24.93
N THR A 67 -15.40 -3.34 25.39
CA THR A 67 -16.84 -3.24 25.08
C THR A 67 -17.10 -2.63 23.70
N ILE A 68 -16.09 -1.99 23.11
CA ILE A 68 -16.15 -1.38 21.78
C ILE A 68 -15.18 -2.05 20.82
N SER A 69 -15.63 -2.26 19.59
CA SER A 69 -14.84 -2.72 18.47
C SER A 69 -14.60 -1.55 17.52
N ILE A 70 -13.32 -1.24 17.30
CA ILE A 70 -12.88 -0.15 16.42
C ILE A 70 -12.14 -0.78 15.24
N ARG A 71 -12.70 -0.67 14.03
CA ARG A 71 -12.16 -1.29 12.80
C ARG A 71 -12.12 -0.29 11.65
N PRO A 72 -11.15 -0.42 10.71
CA PRO A 72 -11.21 0.34 9.48
C PRO A 72 -12.50 0.02 8.73
N ALA A 73 -13.14 1.04 8.17
CA ALA A 73 -14.30 0.83 7.32
C ALA A 73 -13.89 0.12 6.03
N ASP A 74 -14.77 -0.73 5.53
CA ASP A 74 -14.59 -1.43 4.25
C ASP A 74 -14.40 -0.44 3.08
N LYS A 75 -15.13 0.68 3.13
CA LYS A 75 -14.93 1.82 2.23
C LYS A 75 -13.85 2.73 2.81
N GLY A 76 -12.85 3.06 2.00
CA GLY A 76 -11.66 3.78 2.43
C GLY A 76 -11.95 5.12 3.11
N GLY A 77 -11.06 5.51 4.03
CA GLY A 77 -11.05 6.83 4.67
C GLY A 77 -11.89 6.96 5.94
N ALA A 78 -12.61 5.92 6.36
CA ALA A 78 -13.43 5.95 7.56
C ALA A 78 -13.09 4.83 8.56
N LEU A 79 -13.66 4.95 9.76
CA LEU A 79 -13.54 4.01 10.86
C LEU A 79 -14.95 3.62 11.31
N VAL A 80 -15.15 2.36 11.66
CA VAL A 80 -16.39 1.86 12.27
C VAL A 80 -16.15 1.65 13.76
N VAL A 81 -17.04 2.22 14.57
CA VAL A 81 -17.08 2.02 16.03
C VAL A 81 -18.41 1.36 16.35
N MET A 82 -18.35 0.20 17.02
CA MET A 82 -19.54 -0.59 17.34
C MET A 82 -19.38 -1.23 18.71
N ASN A 83 -20.48 -1.56 19.40
CA ASN A 83 -20.39 -2.42 20.57
C ASN A 83 -19.87 -3.80 20.17
N THR A 84 -18.94 -4.36 20.95
CA THR A 84 -18.34 -5.67 20.68
C THR A 84 -19.38 -6.78 20.64
N SER A 85 -20.42 -6.73 21.50
CA SER A 85 -21.46 -7.76 21.53
C SER A 85 -22.32 -7.75 20.27
N GLU A 86 -22.73 -6.57 19.82
CA GLU A 86 -23.48 -6.37 18.56
C GLU A 86 -22.64 -6.77 17.34
N TYR A 87 -21.36 -6.38 17.32
CA TYR A 87 -20.44 -6.76 16.24
C TYR A 87 -20.33 -8.28 16.09
N VAL A 88 -20.19 -9.01 17.21
CA VAL A 88 -20.12 -10.48 17.21
C VAL A 88 -21.47 -11.09 16.82
N ALA A 89 -22.59 -10.55 17.32
CA ALA A 89 -23.91 -11.02 16.97
C ALA A 89 -24.19 -10.90 15.47
N GLU A 90 -23.85 -9.75 14.88
CA GLU A 90 -24.05 -9.49 13.47
C GLU A 90 -23.13 -10.35 12.59
N MET A 91 -21.87 -10.54 13.01
CA MET A 91 -20.95 -11.45 12.34
C MET A 91 -21.51 -12.88 12.31
N ASN A 92 -21.99 -13.39 13.45
CA ASN A 92 -22.58 -14.73 13.52
C ASN A 92 -23.85 -14.85 12.66
N ARG A 93 -24.71 -13.81 12.68
CA ARG A 93 -25.93 -13.76 11.86
C ARG A 93 -25.61 -13.88 10.36
N GLN A 94 -24.55 -13.20 9.90
CA GLN A 94 -24.14 -13.24 8.49
C GLN A 94 -23.42 -14.55 8.13
N LEU A 95 -22.42 -14.98 8.93
CA LEU A 95 -21.59 -16.14 8.62
C LEU A 95 -22.35 -17.48 8.72
N THR A 96 -23.40 -17.54 9.55
CA THR A 96 -24.26 -18.74 9.65
C THR A 96 -25.21 -18.86 8.45
N ASN A 97 -25.30 -17.85 7.60
CA ASN A 97 -26.17 -17.89 6.44
C ASN A 97 -25.62 -18.81 5.34
N GLY A 98 -26.12 -20.05 5.33
CA GLY A 98 -25.78 -21.08 4.35
C GLY A 98 -26.15 -20.76 2.89
N SER A 99 -26.95 -19.72 2.62
CA SER A 99 -27.23 -19.30 1.25
C SER A 99 -26.06 -18.54 0.62
N HIS A 100 -25.20 -17.92 1.44
CA HIS A 100 -24.08 -17.09 0.98
C HIS A 100 -22.72 -17.67 1.38
N TYR A 101 -22.63 -18.33 2.53
CA TYR A 101 -21.37 -18.84 3.08
C TYR A 101 -21.42 -20.35 3.28
N ARG A 102 -20.26 -21.01 3.11
CA ARG A 102 -20.09 -22.45 3.36
C ARG A 102 -18.90 -22.66 4.28
N ILE A 103 -19.09 -23.47 5.32
CA ILE A 103 -18.03 -23.87 6.24
C ILE A 103 -17.04 -24.77 5.50
N LEU A 104 -15.74 -24.49 5.64
CA LEU A 104 -14.66 -25.29 5.10
C LEU A 104 -13.99 -26.09 6.22
N GLY A 105 -13.67 -27.37 5.95
CA GLY A 105 -12.97 -28.25 6.90
C GLY A 105 -11.45 -28.08 6.91
N TYR A 106 -10.92 -27.10 6.18
CA TYR A 106 -9.50 -26.79 6.07
C TYR A 106 -9.31 -25.28 5.90
N ASP A 107 -8.11 -24.78 6.17
CA ASP A 107 -7.74 -23.38 5.95
C ASP A 107 -7.32 -23.16 4.48
N PRO A 108 -8.11 -22.42 3.67
CA PRO A 108 -7.80 -22.18 2.27
C PRO A 108 -6.79 -21.04 2.05
N THR A 109 -6.33 -20.34 3.11
CA THR A 109 -5.60 -19.07 3.00
C THR A 109 -4.40 -19.16 2.07
N GLY A 110 -3.54 -20.18 2.22
CA GLY A 110 -2.36 -20.34 1.37
C GLY A 110 -2.71 -20.53 -0.11
N THR A 111 -3.72 -21.36 -0.42
CA THR A 111 -4.18 -21.57 -1.79
C THR A 111 -4.79 -20.31 -2.39
N VAL A 112 -5.57 -19.55 -1.61
CA VAL A 112 -6.18 -18.29 -2.08
C VAL A 112 -5.12 -17.22 -2.30
N GLU A 113 -4.13 -17.11 -1.43
CA GLU A 113 -3.00 -16.17 -1.58
C GLU A 113 -2.19 -16.48 -2.85
N GLU A 114 -1.91 -17.75 -3.12
CA GLU A 114 -1.24 -18.17 -4.35
C GLU A 114 -2.07 -17.83 -5.60
N LEU A 115 -3.38 -18.09 -5.58
CA LEU A 115 -4.28 -17.77 -6.68
C LEU A 115 -4.41 -16.27 -6.92
N LEU A 116 -4.47 -15.46 -5.85
CA LEU A 116 -4.50 -14.00 -5.96
C LEU A 116 -3.20 -13.47 -6.53
N CYS A 117 -2.05 -13.93 -6.04
CA CYS A 117 -0.74 -13.55 -6.58
C CYS A 117 -0.61 -13.93 -8.06
N PHE A 118 -1.06 -15.14 -8.42
CA PHE A 118 -1.07 -15.59 -9.80
C PHE A 118 -1.97 -14.71 -10.68
N LYS A 119 -3.18 -14.39 -10.23
CA LYS A 119 -4.10 -13.50 -10.93
C LYS A 119 -3.51 -12.10 -11.14
N GLU A 120 -2.99 -11.49 -10.07
CA GLU A 120 -2.35 -10.17 -10.15
C GLU A 120 -1.16 -10.18 -11.12
N ARG A 121 -0.39 -11.26 -11.15
CA ARG A 121 0.74 -11.39 -12.10
C ARG A 121 0.26 -11.46 -13.55
N LEU A 122 -0.85 -12.16 -13.82
CA LEU A 122 -1.45 -12.18 -15.15
C LEU A 122 -1.99 -10.81 -15.55
N ASP A 123 -2.70 -10.13 -14.65
CA ASP A 123 -3.24 -8.79 -14.90
C ASP A 123 -2.10 -7.80 -15.26
N ASN A 124 -0.99 -7.81 -14.51
CA ASN A 124 0.18 -6.99 -14.81
C ASN A 124 0.87 -7.32 -16.14
N GLN A 125 0.88 -8.60 -16.55
CA GLN A 125 1.43 -9.00 -17.85
C GLN A 125 0.55 -8.51 -19.00
N LEU A 126 -0.77 -8.56 -18.84
CA LEU A 126 -1.71 -8.04 -19.83
C LEU A 126 -1.58 -6.52 -19.97
N ASP A 127 -1.45 -5.79 -18.86
CA ASP A 127 -1.23 -4.34 -18.89
C ASP A 127 0.09 -3.98 -19.61
N THR A 128 1.15 -4.74 -19.36
CA THR A 128 2.47 -4.52 -20.00
C THR A 128 2.41 -4.78 -21.51
N ILE A 129 1.74 -5.85 -21.93
CA ILE A 129 1.54 -6.18 -23.34
C ILE A 129 0.69 -5.11 -24.02
N SER A 130 -0.38 -4.65 -23.37
CA SER A 130 -1.26 -3.61 -23.90
C SER A 130 -0.52 -2.30 -24.10
N PHE A 131 0.28 -1.88 -23.11
CA PHE A 131 1.14 -0.70 -23.22
C PHE A 131 2.17 -0.81 -24.36
N THR A 132 2.76 -2.00 -24.56
CA THR A 132 3.75 -2.23 -25.62
C THR A 132 3.11 -2.15 -27.01
N ILE A 133 1.93 -2.76 -27.20
CA ILE A 133 1.19 -2.71 -28.46
C ILE A 133 0.77 -1.28 -28.80
N GLU A 134 0.26 -0.52 -27.81
CA GLU A 134 -0.11 0.89 -28.02
C GLU A 134 1.10 1.76 -28.40
N TYR A 135 2.24 1.54 -27.74
CA TYR A 135 3.49 2.24 -28.05
C TYR A 135 4.00 1.93 -29.47
N ASP A 136 3.99 0.65 -29.87
CA ASP A 136 4.43 0.23 -31.21
C ASP A 136 3.47 0.74 -32.30
N MET A 137 2.16 0.76 -32.05
CA MET A 137 1.18 1.38 -32.96
C MET A 137 1.43 2.88 -33.14
N HIS A 138 1.72 3.60 -32.04
CA HIS A 138 2.00 5.03 -32.09
C HIS A 138 3.31 5.35 -32.84
N LEU A 139 4.34 4.52 -32.65
CA LEU A 139 5.62 4.66 -33.37
C LEU A 139 5.46 4.43 -34.88
N MET A 140 4.68 3.42 -35.28
CA MET A 140 4.43 3.15 -36.70
C MET A 140 3.66 4.30 -37.37
N HIS A 141 2.61 4.82 -36.70
CA HIS A 141 1.88 5.99 -37.21
C HIS A 141 2.75 7.26 -37.28
N PHE A 142 3.68 7.44 -36.35
CA PHE A 142 4.61 8.58 -36.38
C PHE A 142 5.63 8.48 -37.54
N LEU A 143 6.07 7.26 -37.87
CA LEU A 143 6.95 7.01 -39.00
C LEU A 143 6.24 7.16 -40.34
N ASP A 144 4.96 6.77 -40.44
CA ASP A 144 4.14 6.97 -41.65
C ASP A 144 3.87 8.45 -41.94
N VAL A 145 3.61 9.27 -40.91
CA VAL A 145 3.40 10.73 -41.06
C VAL A 145 4.69 11.48 -41.40
N SER A 146 5.86 10.89 -41.15
CA SER A 146 7.17 11.52 -41.45
C SER A 146 7.70 11.19 -42.86
N MET A 147 6.98 10.38 -43.64
CA MET A 147 7.33 10.00 -45.02
C MET A 147 6.45 10.67 -46.10
N GLU A 148 5.55 11.58 -45.73
CA GLU A 148 4.84 12.51 -46.64
C GLU A 148 5.45 13.91 -46.59
#